data_AF-A0A1R0KL29-F1
#
_entry.id   AF-A0A1R0KL29-F1
#
_cell.length_a   1.000
_cell.length_b   1.000
_cell.length_c   1.000
_cell.angle_alpha   90.00
_cell.angle_beta   90.00
_cell.angle_gamma   90.00
#
_symmetry.space_group_name_H-M   'P 1'
#
loop_
_entity.id
_entity.type
_entity.pdbx_description
1 polymer ?
#
loop_
_entity_poly.entity_id
_entity_poly.type
_entity_poly.pdbx_seq_one_letter_code
_entity_poly.pdbx_strand_id
1 'polypeptide(L)'
;MAAGAFYRAGELINSAEWRGALTYLEHARAQLDGQLRGGEEAAHALYGALRLKSGLAAARAGDTDTSENHLSEARQLAAHVTPGSDYCRLAFDRDNVAIWSVGLAVERRDGTEAVKRASEMQISPTTPR
;
A
#
# COMPACT_ATOMS: atom_id res chain seq x y z
N MET A 1 -8.80 -8.21 11.47
CA MET A 1 -7.40 -8.16 11.94
C MET A 1 -6.52 -7.27 11.05
N ALA A 2 -6.45 -7.51 9.74
CA ALA A 2 -5.58 -6.75 8.82
C ALA A 2 -5.83 -5.22 8.77
N ALA A 3 -7.10 -4.78 8.73
CA ALA A 3 -7.40 -3.34 8.79
C ALA A 3 -6.88 -2.67 10.08
N GLY A 4 -6.96 -3.36 11.22
CA GLY A 4 -6.36 -2.88 12.47
C GLY A 4 -4.83 -2.79 12.39
N ALA A 5 -4.18 -3.75 11.71
CA ALA A 5 -2.74 -3.69 11.49
C ALA A 5 -2.32 -2.50 10.63
N PHE A 6 -3.12 -2.14 9.61
CA PHE A 6 -2.87 -0.95 8.79
C PHE A 6 -2.82 0.34 9.62
N TYR A 7 -3.78 0.54 10.53
CA TYR A 7 -3.81 1.72 11.40
C TYR A 7 -2.71 1.69 12.45
N ARG A 8 -2.48 0.53 13.10
CA ARG A 8 -1.41 0.39 14.09
C ARG A 8 -0.02 0.62 13.50
N ALA A 9 0.24 0.15 12.29
CA ALA A 9 1.47 0.46 11.59
C ALA A 9 1.59 1.97 11.27
N GLY A 10 0.48 2.67 11.03
CA GLY A 10 0.45 4.12 10.89
C GLY A 10 0.98 4.83 12.14
N GLU A 11 0.56 4.40 13.33
CA GLU A 11 1.05 4.95 14.59
C GLU A 11 2.57 4.75 14.76
N LEU A 12 3.06 3.54 14.46
CA LEU A 12 4.50 3.24 14.48
C LEU A 12 5.27 4.13 13.49
N ILE A 13 4.76 4.30 12.27
CA ILE A 13 5.38 5.16 11.26
C ILE A 13 5.42 6.63 11.71
N ASN A 14 4.35 7.11 12.36
CA ASN A 14 4.27 8.47 12.88
C ASN A 14 5.23 8.71 14.04
N SER A 15 5.53 7.69 14.85
CA SER A 15 6.55 7.74 15.90
C SER A 15 7.98 7.44 15.41
N ALA A 16 8.20 7.42 14.10
CA ALA A 16 9.47 7.07 13.44
C ALA A 16 9.98 5.63 13.69
N GLU A 17 9.12 4.73 14.16
CA GLU A 17 9.41 3.30 14.34
C GLU A 17 9.27 2.53 13.03
N TRP A 18 9.98 2.96 11.98
CA TRP A 18 9.79 2.43 10.62
C TRP A 18 10.16 0.95 10.48
N ARG A 19 11.27 0.52 11.10
CA ARG A 19 11.69 -0.89 11.08
C ARG A 19 10.71 -1.77 11.85
N GLY A 20 10.23 -1.28 13.00
CA GLY A 20 9.18 -1.93 13.78
C GLY A 20 7.88 -2.08 12.99
N ALA A 21 7.49 -1.02 12.26
CA ALA A 21 6.33 -1.06 11.37
C ALA A 21 6.48 -2.09 10.24
N LEU A 22 7.66 -2.20 9.62
CA LEU A 22 7.93 -3.19 8.57
C LEU A 22 7.80 -4.63 9.10
N THR A 23 8.44 -4.95 10.23
CA THR A 23 8.33 -6.28 10.86
C THR A 23 6.88 -6.59 11.25
N TYR A 24 6.18 -5.62 11.82
CA TYR A 24 4.78 -5.78 12.21
C TYR A 24 3.87 -6.04 11.00
N LEU A 25 4.05 -5.29 9.92
CA LEU A 25 3.27 -5.44 8.68
C LEU A 25 3.56 -6.77 7.98
N GLU A 26 4.80 -7.26 8.00
CA GLU A 26 5.16 -8.57 7.46
C GLU A 26 4.41 -9.69 8.18
N HIS A 27 4.42 -9.68 9.52
CA HIS A 27 3.64 -10.64 10.30
C HIS A 27 2.14 -10.54 10.04
N ALA A 28 1.60 -9.32 9.91
CA ALA A 28 0.19 -9.13 9.61
C ALA A 28 -0.20 -9.67 8.22
N ARG A 29 0.70 -9.55 7.23
CA ARG A 29 0.51 -10.14 5.90
C ARG A 29 0.53 -11.66 5.92
N ALA A 30 1.46 -12.27 6.64
CA ALA A 30 1.57 -13.73 6.75
C ALA A 30 0.28 -14.38 7.29
N GLN A 31 -0.51 -13.66 8.08
CA GLN A 31 -1.82 -14.14 8.56
C GLN A 31 -2.88 -14.27 7.45
N LEU A 32 -2.68 -13.61 6.30
CA LEU A 32 -3.59 -13.63 5.15
C LEU A 32 -3.18 -14.66 4.09
N ASP A 33 -2.01 -15.28 4.19
CA ASP A 33 -1.44 -16.14 3.13
C ASP A 33 -2.38 -17.28 2.71
N GLY A 34 -3.11 -17.88 3.67
CA GLY A 34 -4.08 -18.93 3.36
C GLY A 34 -5.24 -18.44 2.48
N GLN A 35 -5.82 -17.29 2.83
CA GLN A 35 -6.93 -16.67 2.09
C GLN A 35 -6.47 -16.12 0.73
N LEU A 36 -5.25 -15.57 0.68
CA LEU A 36 -4.63 -15.09 -0.54
C LEU A 36 -4.44 -16.23 -1.54
N ARG A 37 -3.91 -17.38 -1.09
CA ARG A 37 -3.80 -18.61 -1.92
C ARG A 37 -5.16 -19.16 -2.34
N GLY A 38 -6.19 -18.94 -1.52
CA GLY A 38 -7.58 -19.28 -1.83
C GLY A 38 -8.22 -18.39 -2.90
N GLY A 39 -7.57 -17.29 -3.32
CA GLY A 39 -8.09 -16.40 -4.35
C GLY A 39 -9.13 -15.40 -3.85
N GLU A 40 -9.27 -15.21 -2.53
CA GLU A 40 -10.25 -14.27 -1.98
C GLU A 40 -9.87 -12.82 -2.37
N GLU A 41 -10.77 -12.10 -3.05
CA GLU A 41 -10.55 -10.70 -3.45
C GLU A 41 -10.27 -9.81 -2.22
N ALA A 42 -11.03 -9.99 -1.14
CA ALA A 42 -10.81 -9.26 0.11
C ALA A 42 -9.40 -9.48 0.68
N ALA A 43 -8.83 -10.69 0.53
CA ALA A 43 -7.47 -10.97 0.96
C ALA A 43 -6.45 -10.24 0.09
N HIS A 44 -6.64 -10.22 -1.25
CA HIS A 44 -5.81 -9.43 -2.17
C HIS A 44 -5.84 -7.94 -1.82
N ALA A 45 -7.03 -7.40 -1.54
CA ALA A 45 -7.20 -6.00 -1.19
C ALA A 45 -6.52 -5.63 0.13
N LEU A 46 -6.73 -6.43 1.18
CA LEU A 46 -6.12 -6.20 2.48
C LEU A 46 -4.59 -6.38 2.43
N TYR A 47 -4.11 -7.44 1.77
CA TYR A 47 -2.68 -7.69 1.61
C TYR A 47 -2.01 -6.54 0.84
N GLY A 48 -2.64 -6.08 -0.24
CA GLY A 48 -2.20 -4.94 -1.02
C GLY A 48 -2.12 -3.64 -0.22
N ALA A 49 -3.15 -3.33 0.57
CA ALA A 49 -3.12 -2.16 1.45
C ALA A 49 -1.97 -2.23 2.48
N LEU A 50 -1.68 -3.41 3.02
CA LEU A 50 -0.54 -3.60 3.92
C LEU A 50 0.81 -3.48 3.18
N ARG A 51 0.91 -3.91 1.91
CA ARG A 51 2.11 -3.65 1.08
C ARG A 51 2.33 -2.15 0.89
N LEU A 52 1.29 -1.37 0.55
CA LEU A 52 1.40 0.09 0.42
C LEU A 52 1.88 0.75 1.73
N LYS A 53 1.35 0.30 2.87
CA LYS A 53 1.79 0.78 4.19
C LYS A 53 3.26 0.44 4.48
N SER A 54 3.73 -0.74 4.08
CA SER A 54 5.16 -1.09 4.18
C SER A 54 6.01 -0.22 3.26
N GLY A 55 5.51 0.08 2.05
CA GLY A 55 6.17 1.02 1.14
C GLY A 55 6.39 2.39 1.77
N LEU A 56 5.43 2.89 2.55
CA LEU A 56 5.55 4.15 3.28
C LEU A 56 6.58 4.08 4.40
N ALA A 57 6.58 3.00 5.19
CA ALA A 57 7.58 2.81 6.24
C ALA A 57 9.00 2.78 5.63
N ALA A 58 9.20 2.03 4.54
CA ALA A 58 10.47 1.96 3.83
C ALA A 58 10.90 3.32 3.24
N ALA A 59 9.97 4.04 2.59
CA ALA A 59 10.22 5.38 2.05
C ALA A 59 10.73 6.33 3.13
N ARG A 60 10.04 6.41 4.28
CA ARG A 60 10.43 7.28 5.39
C ARG A 60 11.73 6.84 6.09
N ALA A 61 12.05 5.55 6.03
CA ALA A 61 13.34 5.02 6.48
C ALA A 61 14.51 5.32 5.51
N GLY A 62 14.24 5.91 4.33
CA GLY A 62 15.25 6.15 3.30
C GLY A 62 15.58 4.94 2.43
N ASP A 63 14.80 3.86 2.53
CA ASP A 63 14.97 2.64 1.74
C ASP A 63 14.10 2.69 0.48
N THR A 64 14.65 3.29 -0.56
CA THR A 64 13.97 3.50 -1.84
C THR A 64 13.62 2.19 -2.52
N ASP A 65 14.55 1.23 -2.58
CA ASP A 65 14.37 -0.02 -3.31
C ASP A 65 13.27 -0.87 -2.66
N THR A 66 13.27 -0.97 -1.33
CA THR A 66 12.21 -1.69 -0.60
C THR A 66 10.85 -1.00 -0.78
N SER A 67 10.81 0.34 -0.79
CA SER A 67 9.57 1.08 -1.03
C SER A 67 8.97 0.78 -2.41
N GLU A 68 9.80 0.80 -3.45
CA GLU A 68 9.38 0.51 -4.83
C GLU A 68 9.00 -0.97 -5.02
N ASN A 69 9.69 -1.90 -4.36
CA ASN A 69 9.30 -3.31 -4.36
C ASN A 69 7.92 -3.53 -3.73
N HIS A 70 7.61 -2.83 -2.64
CA HIS A 70 6.28 -2.86 -2.03
C HIS A 70 5.21 -2.30 -2.97
N LEU A 71 5.49 -1.19 -3.64
CA LEU A 71 4.59 -0.59 -4.62
C LEU A 71 4.36 -1.50 -5.84
N SER A 72 5.42 -2.13 -6.36
CA SER A 72 5.34 -3.07 -7.48
C SER A 72 4.45 -4.27 -7.18
N GLU A 73 4.63 -4.91 -6.03
CA GLU A 73 3.76 -6.02 -5.62
C GLU A 73 2.33 -5.56 -5.33
N ALA A 74 2.13 -4.36 -4.78
CA ALA A 74 0.79 -3.79 -4.63
C ALA A 74 0.08 -3.61 -5.99
N ARG A 75 0.80 -3.18 -7.05
CA ARG A 75 0.23 -3.12 -8.41
C ARG A 75 -0.21 -4.48 -8.93
N GLN A 76 0.55 -5.54 -8.64
CA GLN A 76 0.19 -6.90 -9.03
C GLN A 76 -1.08 -7.37 -8.30
N LEU A 77 -1.17 -7.11 -7.00
CA LEU A 77 -2.34 -7.47 -6.19
C LEU A 77 -3.61 -6.72 -6.65
N ALA A 78 -3.47 -5.45 -7.04
CA ALA A 78 -4.58 -4.65 -7.56
C ALA A 78 -5.19 -5.21 -8.86
N ALA A 79 -4.45 -6.04 -9.62
CA ALA A 79 -5.00 -6.72 -10.80
C ALA A 79 -6.07 -7.77 -10.44
N HIS A 80 -6.12 -8.21 -9.18
CA HIS A 80 -7.08 -9.18 -8.65
C HIS A 80 -8.22 -8.53 -7.87
N VAL A 81 -8.31 -7.19 -7.85
CA VAL A 81 -9.33 -6.45 -7.10
C VAL A 81 -10.21 -5.65 -8.05
N THR A 82 -11.52 -5.77 -7.87
CA THR A 82 -12.51 -5.04 -8.66
C THR A 82 -12.33 -3.53 -8.41
N PRO A 83 -12.21 -2.70 -9.46
CA PRO A 83 -12.11 -1.26 -9.31
C PRO A 83 -13.29 -0.67 -8.50
N GLY A 84 -13.00 0.21 -7.54
CA GLY A 84 -14.00 0.77 -6.63
C GLY A 84 -14.41 -0.14 -5.46
N SER A 85 -13.84 -1.34 -5.32
CA SER A 85 -14.03 -2.17 -4.12
C SER A 85 -13.51 -1.45 -2.87
N ASP A 86 -14.27 -1.51 -1.77
CA ASP A 86 -13.93 -0.82 -0.52
C ASP A 86 -13.92 -1.76 0.70
N TYR A 87 -13.06 -2.78 0.65
CA TYR A 87 -12.87 -3.69 1.76
C TYR A 87 -12.29 -2.96 2.98
N CYS A 88 -13.04 -2.99 4.08
CA CYS A 88 -12.68 -2.34 5.36
C CYS A 88 -12.39 -0.84 5.26
N ARG A 89 -12.97 -0.12 4.29
CA ARG A 89 -12.75 1.33 4.10
C ARG A 89 -11.32 1.72 3.75
N LEU A 90 -10.53 0.77 3.21
CA LEU A 90 -9.16 1.03 2.77
C LEU A 90 -9.05 1.37 1.28
N ALA A 91 -10.16 1.27 0.53
CA ALA A 91 -10.27 1.62 -0.89
C ALA A 91 -9.13 1.08 -1.75
N PHE A 92 -8.61 -0.12 -1.43
CA PHE A 92 -7.50 -0.68 -2.19
C PHE A 92 -7.99 -1.16 -3.55
N ASP A 93 -7.54 -0.49 -4.59
CA ASP A 93 -7.67 -0.87 -5.99
C ASP A 93 -6.52 -0.25 -6.81
N ARG A 94 -6.57 -0.38 -8.14
CA ARG A 94 -5.54 0.17 -9.04
C ARG A 94 -5.38 1.69 -8.92
N ASP A 95 -6.46 2.43 -8.68
CA ASP A 95 -6.44 3.90 -8.63
C ASP A 95 -5.83 4.35 -7.31
N ASN A 96 -6.14 3.65 -6.21
CA ASN A 96 -5.47 3.85 -4.93
C ASN A 96 -3.97 3.58 -5.05
N VAL A 97 -3.55 2.48 -5.69
CA VAL A 97 -2.12 2.21 -5.92
C VAL A 97 -1.46 3.34 -6.72
N ALA A 98 -2.15 3.92 -7.72
CA ALA A 98 -1.64 5.06 -8.47
C ALA A 98 -1.46 6.31 -7.58
N ILE A 99 -2.41 6.59 -6.68
CA ILE A 99 -2.31 7.69 -5.70
C ILE A 99 -1.13 7.46 -4.76
N TRP A 100 -1.00 6.25 -4.20
CA TRP A 100 0.13 5.88 -3.34
C TRP A 100 1.47 5.96 -4.08
N SER A 101 1.51 5.63 -5.37
CA SER A 101 2.72 5.74 -6.21
C SER A 101 3.32 7.16 -6.16
N VAL A 102 2.46 8.19 -6.20
CA VAL A 102 2.88 9.59 -6.06
C VAL A 102 3.33 9.89 -4.63
N GLY A 103 2.51 9.51 -3.63
CA GLY A 103 2.81 9.74 -2.22
C GLY A 103 4.15 9.13 -1.78
N LEU A 104 4.46 7.91 -2.22
CA LEU A 104 5.73 7.26 -1.91
C LEU A 104 6.94 7.96 -2.55
N ALA A 105 6.79 8.57 -3.73
CA ALA A 105 7.85 9.40 -4.29
C ALA A 105 8.10 10.67 -3.45
N VAL A 106 7.03 11.31 -2.98
CA VAL A 106 7.13 12.46 -2.06
C VAL A 106 7.85 12.09 -0.77
N GLU A 107 7.47 10.96 -0.15
CA GLU A 107 8.06 10.50 1.12
C GLU A 107 9.54 10.13 0.99
N ARG A 108 9.98 9.71 -0.21
CA ARG A 108 11.40 9.51 -0.55
C ARG A 108 12.14 10.81 -0.89
N ARG A 109 11.46 11.95 -0.84
CA ARG A 109 11.96 13.28 -1.26
C ARG A 109 12.34 13.37 -2.74
N ASP A 110 11.75 12.53 -3.58
CA ASP A 110 11.91 12.56 -5.03
C ASP A 110 10.74 13.32 -5.67
N GLY A 111 10.85 14.65 -5.66
CA GLY A 111 9.82 15.53 -6.24
C GLY A 111 9.66 15.37 -7.75
N THR A 112 10.74 15.05 -8.46
CA THR A 112 10.71 14.85 -9.92
C THR A 112 9.86 13.64 -10.27
N GLU A 113 10.13 12.50 -9.62
CA GLU A 113 9.36 11.28 -9.85
C GLU A 113 7.91 11.42 -9.36
N ALA A 114 7.67 12.16 -8.27
CA ALA A 114 6.32 12.46 -7.81
C ALA A 114 5.49 13.21 -8.86
N VAL A 115 6.04 14.29 -9.45
CA VAL A 115 5.35 15.07 -10.49
C VAL A 115 5.14 14.23 -11.75
N LYS A 116 6.16 13.46 -12.17
CA LYS A 116 6.04 12.57 -13.33
C LYS A 116 4.90 11.56 -13.14
N ARG A 117 4.86 10.84 -12.01
CA ARG A 117 3.81 9.87 -11.70
C ARG A 117 2.43 10.53 -11.63
N ALA A 118 2.35 11.73 -11.06
CA ALA A 118 1.10 12.48 -10.98
C ALA A 118 0.58 12.87 -12.37
N SER A 119 1.47 13.27 -13.29
CA SER A 119 1.07 13.65 -14.65
C SER A 119 0.54 12.50 -15.51
N GLU A 120 0.96 11.27 -15.20
CA GLU A 120 0.56 10.05 -15.91
C GLU A 120 -0.69 9.39 -15.29
N MET A 121 -1.10 9.82 -14.11
CA MET A 121 -2.18 9.20 -13.34
C MET A 121 -3.56 9.56 -13.92
N GLN A 122 -4.38 8.52 -14.12
CA GLN A 122 -5.80 8.65 -14.46
C GLN A 122 -6.62 8.03 -13.32
N ILE A 123 -7.45 8.84 -12.68
CA ILE A 123 -8.33 8.41 -11.58
C ILE A 123 -9.73 8.20 -12.15
N SER A 124 -10.33 7.03 -11.88
CA SER A 124 -11.66 6.71 -12.37
C SER A 124 -12.77 7.35 -11.51
N PRO A 125 -14.00 7.46 -12.02
CA PRO A 125 -15.12 8.01 -11.25
C PRO A 125 -15.50 7.17 -10.01
N THR A 126 -15.05 5.92 -9.92
CA THR A 126 -15.34 5.02 -8.79
C THR A 126 -14.43 5.24 -7.60
N THR A 127 -13.35 6.01 -7.73
CA THR A 127 -12.48 6.34 -6.59
C THR A 127 -13.24 7.19 -5.56
N PRO A 128 -13.29 6.78 -4.29
CA PRO A 128 -13.91 7.58 -3.23
C PRO A 128 -13.28 8.98 -3.11
N ARG A 129 -14.10 10.00 -2.83
CA ARG A 129 -13.69 11.40 -2.66
C ARG A 129 -13.86 11.87 -1.22
#